data_AF-A0A6G5AEU6-F1
#
_entry.id   AF-A0A6G5AEU6-F1
#
_cell.length_a   1.000
_cell.length_b   1.000
_cell.length_c   1.000
_cell.angle_alpha   90.00
_cell.angle_beta   90.00
_cell.angle_gamma   90.00
#
_symmetry.space_group_name_H-M   'P 1'
#
loop_
_entity.id
_entity.type
_entity.pdbx_description
1 polymer ?
#
loop_
_entity_poly.entity_id
_entity_poly.type
_entity_poly.pdbx_seq_one_letter_code
_entity_poly.pdbx_strand_id
1 'polypeptide(L)'
;CISCKYLRKALLTRRSELKRKTLQVTPAKKLRLLSQKNRRARARLISLTASLNDMRAQCASIRAEVLEESISRLPPKQQESVRQCFAASKRASRKGMIYSQEWILECILMKMKSPILYEHIRKHNILVLPCKTTLQKYTKTYRSSFGFNIRSMDILKRKPALCLHSKGMAACLLTSSSYRSTSMSCHQATYKDLWTLGPSRDLSTNTRHVTMAW
;
A
#
# COMPACT_ATOMS: atom_id res chain seq x y z
N CYS A 1 18.53 1.03 -69.58
CA CYS A 1 17.98 -0.20 -68.96
C CYS A 1 17.37 0.11 -67.59
N ILE A 2 16.35 -0.63 -67.14
CA ILE A 2 15.65 -0.36 -65.86
C ILE A 2 16.57 -0.58 -64.65
N SER A 3 17.41 -1.62 -64.67
CA SER A 3 18.42 -1.88 -63.62
C SER A 3 19.43 -0.74 -63.48
N CYS A 4 19.85 -0.14 -64.61
CA CYS A 4 20.73 1.02 -64.68
C CYS A 4 20.12 2.24 -63.94
N LYS A 5 18.80 2.44 -64.05
CA LYS A 5 18.07 3.53 -63.38
C LYS A 5 18.02 3.32 -61.86
N TYR A 6 17.76 2.09 -61.42
CA TYR A 6 17.76 1.75 -59.99
C TYR A 6 19.14 1.85 -59.37
N LEU A 7 20.17 1.35 -60.05
CA LEU A 7 21.56 1.45 -59.60
C LEU A 7 21.99 2.92 -59.46
N ARG A 8 21.66 3.76 -60.45
CA ARG A 8 21.95 5.21 -60.38
C ARG A 8 21.26 5.87 -59.19
N LYS A 9 19.99 5.54 -58.91
CA LYS A 9 19.26 6.07 -57.75
C LYS A 9 19.88 5.59 -56.44
N ALA A 10 20.25 4.31 -56.34
CA ALA A 10 20.90 3.75 -55.15
C ALA A 10 22.28 4.40 -54.87
N LEU A 11 23.08 4.63 -55.91
CA LEU A 11 24.38 5.31 -55.79
C LEU A 11 24.21 6.78 -55.36
N LEU A 12 23.20 7.49 -55.87
CA LEU A 12 22.88 8.86 -55.44
C LEU A 12 22.44 8.90 -53.97
N THR A 13 21.57 7.98 -53.54
CA THR A 13 21.15 7.87 -52.13
C THR A 13 22.34 7.58 -51.23
N ARG A 14 23.18 6.60 -51.58
CA ARG A 14 24.39 6.25 -50.81
C ARG A 14 25.37 7.42 -50.71
N ARG A 15 25.60 8.16 -51.80
CA ARG A 15 26.43 9.38 -51.80
C ARG A 15 25.86 10.45 -50.87
N SER A 16 24.54 10.62 -50.85
CA SER A 16 23.87 11.60 -49.97
C SER A 16 23.97 11.22 -48.49
N GLU A 17 23.87 9.93 -48.16
CA GLU A 17 24.00 9.42 -46.79
C GLU A 17 25.41 9.57 -46.25
N LEU A 18 26.43 9.24 -47.05
CA LEU A 18 27.83 9.44 -46.68
C LEU A 18 28.14 10.92 -46.41
N LYS A 19 27.55 11.82 -47.21
CA LYS A 19 27.65 13.28 -47.01
C LYS A 19 26.94 13.73 -45.72
N ARG A 20 25.80 13.12 -45.36
CA ARG A 20 25.10 13.39 -44.09
C ARG A 20 25.85 12.85 -42.88
N LYS A 21 26.52 11.70 -42.98
CA LYS A 21 27.34 11.12 -41.90
C LYS A 21 28.59 11.95 -41.60
N THR A 22 29.15 12.62 -42.60
CA THR A 22 30.31 13.52 -42.46
C THR A 22 29.94 14.93 -41.99
N LEU A 23 28.71 15.41 -42.23
CA LEU A 23 28.22 16.66 -41.66
C LEU A 23 27.98 16.53 -40.15
N GLN A 24 28.91 17.05 -39.35
CA GLN A 24 28.69 17.27 -37.92
C GLN A 24 27.49 18.20 -37.70
N VAL A 25 26.60 17.83 -36.77
CA VAL A 25 25.45 18.68 -36.42
C VAL A 25 25.98 19.96 -35.78
N THR A 26 25.75 21.10 -36.44
CA THR A 26 26.21 22.38 -35.90
C THR A 26 25.60 22.64 -34.52
N PRO A 27 26.36 23.27 -33.59
CA PRO A 27 25.87 23.55 -32.23
C PRO A 27 24.55 24.34 -32.24
N ALA A 28 24.34 25.23 -33.20
CA ALA A 28 23.08 25.95 -33.40
C ALA A 28 21.88 25.03 -33.71
N LYS A 29 22.06 24.01 -34.58
CA LYS A 29 21.01 23.02 -34.87
C LYS A 29 20.70 22.18 -33.64
N LYS A 30 21.73 21.79 -32.86
CA LYS A 30 21.55 21.05 -31.60
C LYS A 30 20.80 21.89 -30.57
N LEU A 31 21.15 23.16 -30.40
CA LEU A 31 20.47 24.09 -29.50
C LEU A 31 19.00 24.28 -29.87
N ARG A 32 18.69 24.44 -31.18
CA ARG A 32 17.31 24.53 -31.68
C ARG A 32 16.49 23.28 -31.34
N LEU A 33 17.05 22.09 -31.54
CA LEU A 33 16.39 20.83 -31.19
C LEU A 33 16.14 20.71 -29.68
N LEU A 34 17.12 21.08 -28.84
CA LEU A 34 16.97 21.06 -27.38
C LEU A 34 15.92 22.07 -26.90
N SER A 35 15.93 23.29 -27.44
CA SER A 35 14.93 24.32 -27.16
C SER A 35 13.52 23.84 -27.53
N GLN A 36 13.37 23.20 -28.70
CA GLN A 36 12.09 22.63 -29.11
C GLN A 36 11.63 21.48 -28.20
N LYS A 37 12.54 20.59 -27.78
CA LYS A 37 12.23 19.53 -26.81
C LYS A 37 11.77 20.12 -25.48
N ASN A 38 12.46 21.16 -25.00
CA ASN A 38 12.13 21.82 -23.75
C ASN A 38 10.78 22.55 -23.84
N ARG A 39 10.48 23.24 -24.96
CA ARG A 39 9.17 23.83 -25.22
C ARG A 39 8.05 22.78 -25.20
N ARG A 40 8.25 21.63 -25.85
CA ARG A 40 7.27 20.52 -25.85
C ARG A 40 7.07 19.94 -24.44
N ALA A 41 8.15 19.75 -23.69
CA ALA A 41 8.09 19.25 -22.32
C ALA A 41 7.35 20.24 -21.40
N ARG A 42 7.64 21.55 -21.51
CA ARG A 42 6.94 22.61 -20.78
C ARG A 42 5.46 22.67 -21.12
N ALA A 43 5.10 22.57 -22.40
CA ALA A 43 3.69 22.54 -22.82
C ALA A 43 2.95 21.33 -22.20
N ARG A 44 3.59 20.15 -22.17
CA ARG A 44 3.03 18.96 -21.51
C ARG A 44 2.89 19.14 -19.99
N LEU A 45 3.86 19.79 -19.35
CA LEU A 45 3.78 20.10 -17.93
C LEU A 45 2.59 21.01 -17.65
N ILE A 46 2.41 22.07 -18.44
CA ILE A 46 1.27 23.00 -18.29
C ILE A 46 -0.06 22.25 -18.43
N SER A 47 -0.22 21.46 -19.49
CA SER A 47 -1.47 20.69 -19.70
C SER A 47 -1.71 19.68 -18.57
N LEU A 48 -0.67 19.00 -18.10
CA LEU A 48 -0.79 18.02 -17.03
C LEU A 48 -1.11 18.69 -15.69
N THR A 49 -0.50 19.85 -15.41
CA THR A 49 -0.79 20.63 -14.20
C THR A 49 -2.21 21.17 -14.19
N ALA A 50 -2.72 21.62 -15.36
CA ALA A 50 -4.12 22.03 -15.50
C ALA A 50 -5.05 20.86 -15.19
N SER A 51 -4.84 19.70 -15.83
CA SER A 51 -5.64 18.49 -15.57
C SER A 51 -5.59 18.03 -14.10
N LEU A 52 -4.43 18.11 -13.44
CA LEU A 52 -4.31 17.80 -12.01
C LEU A 52 -5.12 18.78 -11.15
N ASN A 53 -5.12 20.07 -11.48
CA ASN A 53 -5.90 21.07 -10.76
C ASN A 53 -7.40 20.89 -10.98
N ASP A 54 -7.83 20.56 -12.19
CA ASP A 54 -9.23 20.24 -12.49
C ASP A 54 -9.70 19.03 -11.69
N MET A 55 -8.91 17.95 -11.65
CA MET A 55 -9.23 16.78 -10.83
C MET A 55 -9.25 17.11 -9.33
N ARG A 56 -8.37 17.98 -8.84
CA ARG A 56 -8.40 18.43 -7.44
C ARG A 56 -9.65 19.23 -7.13
N ALA A 57 -10.07 20.12 -8.03
CA ALA A 57 -11.30 20.89 -7.88
C ALA A 57 -12.53 19.98 -7.85
N GLN A 58 -12.58 18.98 -8.74
CA GLN A 58 -13.62 17.95 -8.73
C GLN A 58 -13.64 17.20 -7.39
N CYS A 59 -12.49 16.73 -6.90
CA CYS A 59 -12.40 16.04 -5.61
C CYS A 59 -12.79 16.94 -4.42
N ALA A 60 -12.49 18.24 -4.46
CA ALA A 60 -12.85 19.19 -3.39
C ALA A 60 -14.36 19.50 -3.37
N SER A 61 -15.04 19.40 -4.51
CA SER A 61 -16.48 19.61 -4.62
C SER A 61 -17.32 18.46 -4.06
N ILE A 62 -16.74 17.26 -3.91
CA ILE A 62 -17.44 16.08 -3.40
C ILE A 62 -17.65 16.22 -1.90
N ARG A 63 -18.92 16.16 -1.48
CA ARG A 63 -19.32 16.19 -0.07
C ARG A 63 -18.87 14.92 0.66
N ALA A 64 -18.50 15.06 1.93
CA ALA A 64 -18.04 13.93 2.75
C ALA A 64 -19.12 12.86 2.95
N GLU A 65 -20.39 13.29 3.01
CA GLU A 65 -21.54 12.38 3.18
C GLU A 65 -21.69 11.39 2.01
N VAL A 66 -21.51 11.85 0.77
CA VAL A 66 -21.59 11.03 -0.45
C VAL A 66 -20.47 9.98 -0.48
N LEU A 67 -19.31 10.35 0.05
CA LEU A 67 -18.17 9.44 0.17
C LEU A 67 -18.45 8.32 1.18
N GLU A 68 -18.97 8.64 2.36
CA GLU A 68 -19.28 7.62 3.37
C GLU A 68 -20.42 6.69 2.94
N GLU A 69 -21.44 7.21 2.23
CA GLU A 69 -22.47 6.38 1.62
C GLU A 69 -21.85 5.38 0.63
N SER A 70 -20.93 5.83 -0.22
CA SER A 70 -20.22 4.97 -1.17
C SER A 70 -19.37 3.91 -0.45
N ILE A 71 -18.71 4.28 0.65
CA ILE A 71 -17.91 3.36 1.46
C ILE A 71 -18.81 2.31 2.13
N SER A 72 -19.99 2.71 2.62
CA SER A 72 -20.92 1.79 3.30
C SER A 72 -21.38 0.62 2.43
N ARG A 73 -21.43 0.82 1.10
CA ARG A 73 -21.78 -0.21 0.11
C ARG A 73 -20.68 -1.27 -0.07
N LEU A 74 -19.45 -0.99 0.35
CA LEU A 74 -18.33 -1.93 0.23
C LEU A 74 -18.38 -3.00 1.34
N PRO A 75 -17.79 -4.19 1.09
CA PRO A 75 -17.61 -5.19 2.12
C PRO A 75 -16.86 -4.63 3.34
N PRO A 76 -17.22 -5.02 4.58
CA PRO A 76 -16.69 -4.41 5.81
C PRO A 76 -15.16 -4.46 5.89
N LYS A 77 -14.54 -5.52 5.35
CA LYS A 77 -13.07 -5.65 5.28
C LYS A 77 -12.40 -4.59 4.40
N GLN A 78 -13.07 -4.15 3.34
CA GLN A 78 -12.55 -3.18 2.38
C GLN A 78 -12.80 -1.74 2.84
N GLN A 79 -13.88 -1.49 3.60
CA GLN A 79 -14.24 -0.15 4.07
C GLN A 79 -13.08 0.54 4.80
N GLU A 80 -12.46 -0.15 5.75
CA GLU A 80 -11.40 0.43 6.54
C GLU A 80 -10.15 0.72 5.69
N SER A 81 -9.83 -0.17 4.74
CA SER A 81 -8.71 0.04 3.80
C SER A 81 -8.89 1.35 3.02
N VAL A 82 -10.11 1.57 2.54
CA VAL A 82 -10.47 2.74 1.73
C VAL A 82 -10.45 4.03 2.57
N ARG A 83 -11.00 3.99 3.79
CA ARG A 83 -10.95 5.13 4.74
C ARG A 83 -9.51 5.57 5.01
N GLN A 84 -8.62 4.61 5.24
CA GLN A 84 -7.20 4.90 5.48
C GLN A 84 -6.49 5.48 4.25
N CYS A 85 -6.85 5.03 3.03
CA CYS A 85 -6.39 5.64 1.78
C CYS A 85 -6.80 7.11 1.66
N PHE A 86 -8.08 7.43 1.89
CA PHE A 86 -8.54 8.82 1.85
C PHE A 86 -7.93 9.68 2.96
N ALA A 87 -7.80 9.14 4.17
CA ALA A 87 -7.16 9.82 5.29
C ALA A 87 -5.69 10.18 4.99
N ALA A 88 -4.95 9.30 4.30
CA ALA A 88 -3.58 9.58 3.88
C ALA A 88 -3.51 10.59 2.73
N SER A 89 -4.39 10.49 1.74
CA SER A 89 -4.43 11.39 0.58
C SER A 89 -4.73 12.84 0.96
N LYS A 90 -5.53 13.06 2.02
CA LYS A 90 -5.83 14.40 2.55
C LYS A 90 -4.62 15.07 3.22
N ARG A 91 -3.60 14.31 3.62
CA ARG A 91 -2.44 14.82 4.37
C ARG A 91 -1.25 15.11 3.44
N ALA A 92 -0.49 16.15 3.75
CA ALA A 92 0.77 16.43 3.07
C ALA A 92 1.87 15.38 3.34
N SER A 93 1.81 14.70 4.50
CA SER A 93 2.78 13.68 4.88
C SER A 93 2.11 12.48 5.57
N ARG A 94 2.70 11.30 5.37
CA ARG A 94 2.29 10.03 6.00
C ARG A 94 2.85 9.85 7.42
N LYS A 95 3.74 10.74 7.87
CA LYS A 95 4.29 10.71 9.24
C LYS A 95 3.20 11.06 10.25
N GLY A 96 3.16 10.35 11.37
CA GLY A 96 2.18 10.61 12.44
C GLY A 96 0.74 10.21 12.09
N MET A 97 0.54 9.34 11.10
CA MET A 97 -0.78 8.77 10.82
C MET A 97 -1.19 7.80 11.92
N ILE A 98 -2.41 7.97 12.42
CA ILE A 98 -3.02 7.09 13.42
C ILE A 98 -3.85 6.05 12.67
N TYR A 99 -3.69 4.80 13.07
CA TYR A 99 -4.41 3.67 12.46
C TYR A 99 -5.39 3.11 13.48
N SER A 100 -6.56 2.67 13.02
CA SER A 100 -7.50 1.92 13.85
C SER A 100 -6.88 0.57 14.25
N GLN A 101 -7.30 0.05 15.40
CA GLN A 101 -6.81 -1.24 15.89
C GLN A 101 -7.18 -2.38 14.92
N GLU A 102 -8.36 -2.29 14.31
CA GLU A 102 -8.85 -3.22 13.29
C GLU A 102 -7.92 -3.26 12.07
N TRP A 103 -7.54 -2.08 11.56
CA TRP A 103 -6.65 -1.98 10.41
C TRP A 103 -5.26 -2.52 10.69
N ILE A 104 -4.73 -2.24 11.89
CA ILE A 104 -3.44 -2.78 12.33
C ILE A 104 -3.46 -4.31 12.37
N LEU A 105 -4.54 -4.91 12.89
CA LEU A 105 -4.68 -6.36 12.93
C LEU A 105 -4.67 -6.96 11.51
N GLU A 106 -5.41 -6.37 10.57
CA GLU A 106 -5.41 -6.82 9.18
C GLU A 106 -4.01 -6.69 8.55
N CYS A 107 -3.29 -5.61 8.84
CA CYS A 107 -1.91 -5.42 8.41
C CYS A 107 -0.96 -6.48 8.98
N ILE A 108 -1.15 -6.88 10.25
CA ILE A 108 -0.37 -7.96 10.88
C ILE A 108 -0.68 -9.29 10.19
N LEU A 109 -1.96 -9.62 9.97
CA LEU A 109 -2.36 -10.85 9.29
C LEU A 109 -1.80 -10.93 7.87
N MET A 110 -1.86 -9.83 7.11
CA MET A 110 -1.29 -9.76 5.77
C MET A 110 0.22 -10.01 5.79
N LYS A 111 0.94 -9.44 6.76
CA LYS A 111 2.38 -9.66 6.94
C LYS A 111 2.71 -11.10 7.33
N MET A 112 1.87 -11.74 8.16
CA MET A 112 2.01 -13.15 8.50
C MET A 112 1.83 -14.06 7.30
N LYS A 113 0.87 -13.75 6.41
CA LYS A 113 0.65 -14.51 5.16
C LYS A 113 1.81 -14.40 4.19
N SER A 114 2.28 -13.18 3.93
CA SER A 114 3.45 -12.96 3.07
C SER A 114 4.15 -11.65 3.42
N PRO A 115 5.34 -11.71 4.05
CA PRO A 115 6.10 -10.51 4.39
C PRO A 115 6.65 -9.81 3.13
N ILE A 116 6.92 -10.56 2.06
CA ILE A 116 7.41 -10.02 0.78
C ILE A 116 6.31 -9.19 0.12
N LEU A 117 5.09 -9.74 0.04
CA LEU A 117 3.94 -9.04 -0.51
C LEU A 117 3.64 -7.75 0.27
N TYR A 118 3.69 -7.83 1.60
CA TYR A 118 3.47 -6.67 2.47
C TYR A 118 4.46 -5.53 2.13
N GLU A 119 5.75 -5.84 2.01
CA GLU A 119 6.75 -4.83 1.67
C GLU A 119 6.62 -4.31 0.24
N HIS A 120 6.22 -5.16 -0.71
CA HIS A 120 5.96 -4.74 -2.08
C HIS A 120 4.82 -3.72 -2.13
N ILE A 121 3.65 -4.05 -1.57
CA ILE A 121 2.47 -3.17 -1.52
C ILE A 121 2.82 -1.83 -0.84
N ARG A 122 3.60 -1.90 0.24
CA ARG A 122 4.02 -0.71 1.00
C ARG A 122 5.00 0.17 0.20
N LYS A 123 6.01 -0.41 -0.46
CA LYS A 123 7.02 0.32 -1.25
C LYS A 123 6.40 1.01 -2.47
N HIS A 124 5.47 0.35 -3.12
CA HIS A 124 4.77 0.89 -4.29
C HIS A 124 3.60 1.82 -3.93
N ASN A 125 3.35 2.08 -2.65
CA ASN A 125 2.26 2.93 -2.16
C ASN A 125 0.87 2.54 -2.70
N ILE A 126 0.65 1.23 -2.94
CA ILE A 126 -0.64 0.73 -3.45
C ILE A 126 -1.72 0.85 -2.36
N LEU A 127 -1.35 0.53 -1.11
CA LEU A 127 -2.20 0.69 0.07
C LEU A 127 -1.48 1.46 1.16
N VAL A 128 -2.26 2.08 2.04
CA VAL A 128 -1.72 2.81 3.19
C VAL A 128 -1.40 1.86 4.34
N LEU A 129 -0.20 1.28 4.25
CA LEU A 129 0.30 0.34 5.24
C LEU A 129 1.22 0.99 6.28
N PRO A 130 1.12 0.59 7.56
CA PRO A 130 2.04 1.06 8.59
C PRO A 130 3.46 0.53 8.35
N CYS A 131 4.46 1.26 8.87
CA CYS A 131 5.84 0.82 8.79
C CYS A 131 6.13 -0.34 9.74
N LYS A 132 7.24 -1.05 9.48
CA LYS A 132 7.69 -2.19 10.30
C LYS A 132 7.77 -1.85 11.79
N THR A 133 8.31 -0.66 12.12
CA THR A 133 8.46 -0.20 13.51
C THR A 133 7.11 0.06 14.16
N THR A 134 6.14 0.63 13.42
CA THR A 134 4.75 0.78 13.91
C THR A 134 4.12 -0.58 14.18
N LEU A 135 4.18 -1.53 13.23
CA LEU A 135 3.66 -2.89 13.45
C LEU A 135 4.29 -3.53 14.69
N GLN A 136 5.61 -3.45 14.85
CA GLN A 136 6.31 -3.99 16.02
C GLN A 136 5.83 -3.36 17.34
N LYS A 137 5.57 -2.05 17.37
CA LYS A 137 5.01 -1.39 18.56
C LYS A 137 3.66 -1.99 18.95
N TYR A 138 2.78 -2.18 17.98
CA TYR A 138 1.47 -2.81 18.22
C TYR A 138 1.61 -4.28 18.60
N THR A 139 2.50 -5.04 17.94
CA THR A 139 2.75 -6.45 18.30
C THR A 139 3.27 -6.58 19.72
N LYS A 140 4.16 -5.68 20.18
CA LYS A 140 4.67 -5.66 21.56
C LYS A 140 3.58 -5.40 22.61
N THR A 141 2.50 -4.71 22.25
CA THR A 141 1.37 -4.48 23.16
C THR A 141 0.64 -5.78 23.48
N TYR A 142 0.63 -6.75 22.56
CA TYR A 142 0.11 -8.08 22.83
C TYR A 142 1.10 -8.83 23.74
N ARG A 143 0.80 -8.85 25.04
CA ARG A 143 1.57 -9.60 26.04
C ARG A 143 1.41 -11.09 25.76
N SER A 144 2.41 -11.68 25.11
CA SER A 144 2.60 -13.13 25.10
C SER A 144 3.29 -13.50 26.41
N SER A 145 2.52 -13.76 27.46
CA SER A 145 3.05 -14.46 28.63
C SER A 145 3.39 -15.89 28.21
N PHE A 146 4.55 -16.39 28.61
CA PHE A 146 4.84 -17.82 28.51
C PHE A 146 3.81 -18.59 29.36
N GLY A 147 3.23 -19.64 28.78
CA GLY A 147 2.14 -20.42 29.40
C GLY A 147 0.76 -20.18 28.77
N PHE A 148 -0.27 -20.75 29.38
CA PHE A 148 -1.65 -20.63 28.91
C PHE A 148 -2.21 -19.23 29.20
N ASN A 149 -2.57 -18.50 28.15
CA ASN A 149 -3.29 -17.24 28.31
C ASN A 149 -4.77 -17.54 28.58
N ILE A 150 -5.18 -17.34 29.84
CA ILE A 150 -6.54 -17.59 30.33
C ILE A 150 -7.57 -16.82 29.50
N ARG A 151 -7.29 -15.56 29.13
CA ARG A 151 -8.19 -14.75 28.30
C ARG A 151 -8.39 -15.35 26.92
N SER A 152 -7.32 -15.84 26.29
CA SER A 152 -7.40 -16.53 25.00
C SER A 152 -8.25 -17.79 25.10
N MET A 153 -8.09 -18.56 26.17
CA MET A 153 -8.92 -19.76 26.39
C MET A 153 -10.39 -19.40 26.65
N ASP A 154 -10.68 -18.35 27.40
CA ASP A 154 -12.05 -17.91 27.66
C ASP A 154 -12.76 -17.42 26.40
N ILE A 155 -12.04 -16.74 25.51
CA ILE A 155 -12.53 -16.38 24.19
C ILE A 155 -12.85 -17.63 23.38
N LEU A 156 -11.92 -18.59 23.33
CA LEU A 156 -12.11 -19.85 22.59
C LEU A 156 -13.29 -20.67 23.14
N LYS A 157 -13.46 -20.72 24.47
CA LYS A 157 -14.60 -21.38 25.14
C LYS A 157 -15.96 -20.78 24.77
N ARG A 158 -16.01 -19.51 24.36
CA ARG A 158 -17.25 -18.83 23.92
C ARG A 158 -17.61 -19.12 22.47
N LYS A 159 -16.72 -19.72 21.68
CA LYS A 159 -16.93 -20.02 20.24
C LYS A 159 -17.50 -21.40 19.84
N PRO A 160 -17.86 -22.36 20.71
CA PRO A 160 -18.20 -23.71 20.26
C PRO A 160 -19.49 -23.80 19.43
N ALA A 161 -20.35 -22.77 19.42
CA ALA A 161 -21.64 -22.81 18.72
C ALA A 161 -21.56 -22.81 17.17
N LEU A 162 -20.40 -22.50 16.56
CA LEU A 162 -20.27 -22.39 15.09
C LEU A 162 -19.51 -23.54 14.42
N CYS A 163 -18.83 -24.41 15.18
CA CYS A 163 -17.91 -25.40 14.60
C CYS A 163 -18.28 -26.87 14.91
N LEU A 164 -19.37 -27.14 15.64
CA LEU A 164 -19.76 -28.50 16.00
C LEU A 164 -20.71 -29.11 14.96
N HIS A 165 -20.17 -29.50 13.81
CA HIS A 165 -20.76 -30.57 12.99
C HIS A 165 -19.81 -31.73 12.68
N SER A 166 -18.65 -31.81 13.34
CA SER A 166 -17.91 -33.06 13.46
C SER A 166 -17.22 -33.13 14.83
N LYS A 167 -17.72 -34.04 15.68
CA LYS A 167 -17.12 -34.39 16.97
C LYS A 167 -15.77 -35.09 16.74
N GLY A 168 -14.81 -34.88 17.64
CA GLY A 168 -13.75 -35.87 17.87
C GLY A 168 -12.44 -35.29 18.39
N MET A 169 -12.23 -35.39 19.71
CA MET A 169 -10.95 -35.30 20.43
C MET A 169 -9.99 -34.16 20.06
N ALA A 170 -9.95 -33.13 20.90
CA ALA A 170 -8.76 -32.26 21.01
C ALA A 170 -7.65 -33.04 21.74
N ALA A 171 -6.94 -33.91 21.03
CA ALA A 171 -5.73 -34.53 21.52
C ALA A 171 -4.62 -33.46 21.60
N CYS A 172 -4.21 -33.09 22.82
CA CYS A 172 -3.01 -32.29 23.04
C CYS A 172 -1.77 -33.14 22.76
N LEU A 173 -1.38 -33.27 21.49
CA LEU A 173 -0.07 -33.79 21.12
C LEU A 173 0.98 -32.69 21.40
N LEU A 174 1.39 -32.58 22.66
CA LEU A 174 2.59 -31.83 23.04
C LEU A 174 3.80 -32.68 22.65
N THR A 175 4.19 -32.65 21.38
CA THR A 175 5.51 -33.14 21.00
C THR A 175 6.52 -32.05 21.35
N SER A 176 7.55 -32.41 22.11
CA SER A 176 8.70 -31.54 22.37
C SER A 176 9.46 -31.33 21.06
N SER A 177 9.00 -30.40 20.22
CA SER A 177 9.69 -30.05 18.99
C SER A 177 10.95 -29.26 19.34
N SER A 178 12.11 -29.88 19.13
CA SER A 178 13.38 -29.16 19.07
C SER A 178 13.31 -28.18 17.91
N TYR A 179 13.29 -26.88 18.22
CA TYR A 179 13.11 -25.80 17.24
C TYR A 179 14.27 -25.80 16.23
N ARG A 180 14.04 -26.38 15.05
CA ARG A 180 14.79 -26.07 13.82
C ARG A 180 13.77 -25.64 12.78
N SER A 181 13.93 -24.40 12.29
CA SER A 181 13.00 -23.69 11.39
C SER A 181 12.39 -24.58 10.31
N THR A 182 11.09 -24.84 10.42
CA THR A 182 10.27 -25.33 9.29
C THR A 182 8.98 -24.52 9.28
N SER A 183 8.71 -23.86 8.15
CA SER A 183 7.59 -22.96 7.94
C SER A 183 6.25 -23.67 8.15
N MET A 184 5.54 -23.33 9.23
CA MET A 184 4.15 -23.75 9.43
C MET A 184 3.21 -22.87 8.61
N SER A 185 2.65 -23.45 7.55
CA SER A 185 1.45 -22.97 6.88
C SER A 185 0.23 -23.33 7.73
N CYS A 186 -0.33 -22.37 8.47
CA CYS A 186 -1.62 -22.54 9.13
C CYS A 186 -2.72 -21.82 8.32
N HIS A 187 -3.62 -22.62 7.75
CA HIS A 187 -4.78 -22.12 7.03
C HIS A 187 -5.76 -21.38 7.97
N GLN A 188 -6.12 -20.17 7.54
CA GLN A 188 -7.39 -19.48 7.76
C GLN A 188 -7.99 -19.51 9.18
N ALA A 189 -7.31 -18.96 10.19
CA ALA A 189 -7.96 -18.54 11.42
C ALA A 189 -8.91 -17.35 11.13
N THR A 190 -10.20 -17.52 11.43
CA THR A 190 -11.26 -16.54 11.15
C THR A 190 -11.02 -15.22 11.88
N TYR A 191 -10.80 -14.17 11.08
CA TYR A 191 -10.77 -12.72 11.33
C TYR A 191 -11.50 -12.14 12.57
N LYS A 192 -12.54 -12.78 13.12
CA LYS A 192 -13.28 -12.31 14.30
C LYS A 192 -12.56 -12.58 15.64
N ASP A 193 -11.56 -13.47 15.69
CA ASP A 193 -11.04 -14.03 16.96
C ASP A 193 -9.83 -13.28 17.52
N LEU A 194 -9.10 -12.57 16.67
CA LEU A 194 -8.05 -11.65 17.12
C LEU A 194 -8.62 -10.39 17.78
N TRP A 195 -9.90 -10.10 17.56
CA TRP A 195 -10.56 -8.87 18.00
C TRP A 195 -10.76 -8.83 19.53
N THR A 196 -11.02 -9.99 20.13
CA THR A 196 -11.25 -10.13 21.58
C THR A 196 -9.97 -10.21 22.42
N LEU A 197 -8.81 -10.33 21.78
CA LEU A 197 -7.48 -10.37 22.43
C LEU A 197 -6.81 -8.99 22.56
N GLY A 198 -7.54 -7.93 22.18
CA GLY A 198 -7.08 -6.55 22.38
C GLY A 198 -6.78 -6.25 23.85
N PRO A 199 -5.79 -5.40 24.17
CA PRO A 199 -5.53 -5.01 25.54
C PRO A 199 -6.70 -4.17 26.05
N SER A 200 -7.24 -4.56 27.21
CA SER A 200 -8.04 -3.67 28.05
C SER A 200 -7.14 -2.48 28.41
N ARG A 201 -7.41 -1.30 27.86
CA ARG A 201 -6.93 -0.05 28.46
C ARG A 201 -7.86 0.24 29.62
N ASP A 202 -7.40 0.01 30.83
CA ASP A 202 -7.92 0.69 32.00
C ASP A 202 -7.69 2.19 31.74
N LEU A 203 -8.75 2.89 31.35
CA LEU A 203 -8.78 4.34 31.31
C LEU A 203 -8.88 4.82 32.76
N SER A 204 -7.74 4.86 33.47
CA SER A 204 -7.62 5.76 34.60
C SER A 204 -7.33 7.16 34.07
N THR A 205 -8.25 8.05 34.43
CA THR A 205 -8.22 9.50 34.24
C THR A 205 -6.84 10.10 34.49
N ASN A 206 -6.30 10.81 33.50
CA ASN A 206 -5.29 11.84 33.75
C ASN A 206 -5.59 13.06 32.89
N THR A 207 -6.52 13.87 33.40
CA THR A 207 -6.68 15.28 33.06
C THR A 207 -5.35 15.97 33.34
N ARG A 208 -4.55 16.20 32.30
CA ARG A 208 -3.49 17.21 32.33
C ARG A 208 -3.97 18.42 31.57
N HIS A 209 -4.32 19.45 32.35
CA HIS A 209 -4.52 20.81 31.91
C HIS A 209 -3.44 21.21 30.89
N VAL A 210 -3.88 21.61 29.70
CA VAL A 210 -3.07 22.44 28.80
C VAL A 210 -3.54 23.87 29.03
N THR A 211 -2.73 24.63 29.75
CA THR A 211 -2.84 26.08 29.82
C THR A 211 -2.58 26.66 28.44
N MET A 212 -3.55 27.43 27.95
CA MET A 212 -3.39 28.29 26.77
C MET A 212 -2.35 29.37 27.08
N ALA A 213 -1.35 29.48 26.21
CA ALA A 213 -0.59 30.70 26.02
C ALA A 213 -0.93 31.22 24.62
N TRP A 214 -1.28 32.50 24.61
CA TRP A 214 -1.74 33.30 23.47
C TRP A 214 -0.70 33.42 22.37
#